data_AF-A0A2H1KF45-F1
#
_entry.id   AF-A0A2H1KF45-F1
#
_cell.length_a   1.000
_cell.length_b   1.000
_cell.length_c   1.000
_cell.angle_alpha   90.00
_cell.angle_beta   90.00
_cell.angle_gamma   90.00
#
_symmetry.space_group_name_H-M   'P 1'
#
loop_
_entity.id
_entity.type
_entity.pdbx_description
1 polymer ?
#
loop_
_entity_poly.entity_id
_entity_poly.type
_entity_poly.pdbx_seq_one_letter_code
_entity_poly.pdbx_strand_id
1 'polypeptide(L)'
;MTTHTPRRFTTTADRLAGIADPSMGDERERDIALRAGTVAMVVSIFTIQLIGVALAVIGVGMWSGIVIVAALIPSGAYSWYCRSAGLDMNRVYSKIAPRRRRLATLAGLAVAAAWIAALSFHMFTGAPLIDVGLSDAVSTDSSTAAGLVTGGIVGGGAAMIALAYSARRGRRRLAAEDDADEDADDEY
;
A
#
# COMPACT_ATOMS: atom_id res chain seq x y z
N MET A 1 18.27 2.16 31.18
CA MET A 1 17.48 1.02 30.65
C MET A 1 16.01 1.40 30.76
N THR A 2 15.43 2.02 29.73
CA THR A 2 14.04 2.50 29.76
C THR A 2 13.12 1.31 29.49
N THR A 3 12.41 0.86 30.52
CA THR A 3 11.38 -0.17 30.44
C THR A 3 10.23 0.33 29.58
N HIS A 4 10.21 -0.05 28.31
CA HIS A 4 9.12 0.26 27.41
C HIS A 4 7.94 -0.64 27.79
N THR A 5 6.97 -0.13 28.54
CA THR A 5 5.75 -0.88 28.85
C THR A 5 5.10 -1.29 27.53
N PRO A 6 4.95 -2.60 27.21
CA PRO A 6 4.34 -3.02 25.97
C PRO A 6 2.87 -2.57 26.00
N ARG A 7 2.46 -1.83 24.98
CA ARG A 7 1.09 -1.33 24.87
C ARG A 7 0.16 -2.52 24.63
N ARG A 8 -1.06 -2.50 25.18
CA ARG A 8 -2.03 -3.61 25.08
C ARG A 8 -2.20 -4.18 23.66
N PHE A 9 -2.11 -3.33 22.64
CA PHE A 9 -2.15 -3.73 21.23
C PHE A 9 -0.97 -4.60 20.81
N THR A 10 0.28 -4.21 21.09
CA THR A 10 1.46 -4.97 20.67
C THR A 10 1.44 -6.35 21.30
N THR A 11 1.15 -6.45 22.60
CA THR A 11 1.03 -7.74 23.30
C THR A 11 -0.04 -8.64 22.70
N THR A 12 -1.16 -8.09 22.23
CA THR A 12 -2.24 -8.87 21.62
C THR A 12 -1.85 -9.32 20.21
N ALA A 13 -1.24 -8.42 19.44
CA ALA A 13 -0.71 -8.72 18.10
C ALA A 13 0.40 -9.80 18.16
N ASP A 14 1.30 -9.72 19.15
CA ASP A 14 2.37 -10.69 19.35
C ASP A 14 1.84 -12.08 19.67
N ARG A 15 0.76 -12.16 20.47
CA ARG A 15 0.06 -13.41 20.77
C ARG A 15 -0.63 -13.98 19.54
N LEU A 16 -1.32 -13.14 18.77
CA LEU A 16 -2.03 -13.58 17.55
C LEU A 16 -1.05 -14.03 16.46
N ALA A 17 0.07 -13.33 16.33
CA ALA A 17 1.11 -13.62 15.34
C ALA A 17 2.09 -14.71 15.79
N GLY A 18 1.97 -15.21 17.04
CA GLY A 18 2.87 -16.24 17.57
C GLY A 18 4.32 -15.78 17.75
N ILE A 19 4.58 -14.47 17.86
CA ILE A 19 5.95 -13.93 17.93
C ILE A 19 6.67 -14.34 19.23
N ALA A 20 5.91 -14.66 20.28
CA ALA A 20 6.43 -15.13 21.56
C ALA A 20 6.54 -16.66 21.67
N ASP A 21 6.32 -17.40 20.58
CA ASP A 21 6.40 -18.88 20.56
C ASP A 21 7.86 -19.36 20.56
N PRO A 22 8.21 -20.53 21.15
CA PRO A 22 9.59 -21.04 21.17
C PRO A 22 10.20 -21.23 19.78
N SER A 23 9.37 -21.38 18.75
CA SER A 23 9.76 -21.42 17.33
C SER A 23 10.42 -20.11 16.83
N MET A 24 10.33 -19.01 17.59
CA MET A 24 11.00 -17.73 17.32
C MET A 24 12.24 -17.49 18.20
N GLY A 25 12.67 -18.52 18.95
CA GLY A 25 13.81 -18.43 19.88
C GLY A 25 15.18 -18.41 19.21
N ASP A 26 15.34 -19.07 18.06
CA ASP A 26 16.57 -19.00 17.26
C ASP A 26 16.55 -17.76 16.35
N GLU A 27 17.61 -16.95 16.42
CA GLU A 27 17.76 -15.74 15.60
C GLU A 27 17.79 -16.05 14.11
N ARG A 28 18.35 -17.21 13.72
CA ARG A 28 18.46 -17.60 12.32
C ARG A 28 17.12 -18.02 11.75
N GLU A 29 16.38 -18.86 12.47
CA GLU A 29 15.04 -19.30 12.06
C GLU A 29 14.07 -18.11 12.02
N ARG A 30 14.17 -17.21 13.00
CA ARG A 30 13.42 -15.95 13.04
C ARG A 30 13.69 -15.06 11.83
N ASP A 31 14.94 -14.86 11.41
CA ASP A 31 15.25 -14.04 10.23
C ASP A 31 14.65 -14.66 8.95
N ILE A 32 14.77 -15.97 8.77
CA ILE A 32 14.18 -16.68 7.63
C ILE A 32 12.65 -16.54 7.63
N ALA A 33 12.00 -16.76 8.78
CA ALA A 33 10.56 -16.65 8.91
C ALA A 33 10.05 -15.21 8.66
N LEU A 34 10.76 -14.19 9.16
CA LEU A 34 10.41 -12.78 8.92
C LEU A 34 10.57 -12.39 7.44
N ARG A 35 11.62 -12.88 6.77
CA ARG A 35 11.81 -12.68 5.32
C ARG A 35 10.70 -13.35 4.52
N ALA A 36 10.37 -14.61 4.84
CA ALA A 36 9.28 -15.34 4.20
C ALA A 36 7.94 -14.65 4.41
N GLY A 37 7.64 -14.22 5.64
CA GLY A 37 6.42 -13.47 5.98
C GLY A 37 6.32 -12.14 5.23
N THR A 38 7.45 -11.42 5.06
CA THR A 38 7.48 -10.18 4.28
C THR A 38 7.18 -10.44 2.80
N VAL A 39 7.75 -11.50 2.21
CA VAL A 39 7.46 -11.90 0.82
C VAL A 39 5.99 -12.30 0.68
N ALA A 40 5.47 -13.13 1.58
CA ALA A 40 4.07 -13.56 1.58
C ALA A 40 3.09 -12.39 1.73
N MET A 41 3.42 -11.39 2.56
CA MET A 41 2.63 -10.17 2.71
C MET A 41 2.61 -9.36 1.40
N VAL A 42 3.77 -9.14 0.78
CA VAL A 42 3.86 -8.39 -0.50
C VAL A 42 3.08 -9.10 -1.59
N VAL A 43 3.25 -10.42 -1.73
CA VAL A 43 2.50 -11.22 -2.71
C VAL A 43 1.00 -11.12 -2.45
N SER A 44 0.55 -11.30 -1.20
CA SER A 44 -0.86 -11.19 -0.82
C SER A 44 -1.46 -9.82 -1.16
N ILE A 45 -0.74 -8.73 -0.86
CA ILE A 45 -1.19 -7.36 -1.16
C ILE A 45 -1.37 -7.16 -2.67
N PHE A 46 -0.43 -7.63 -3.49
CA PHE A 46 -0.56 -7.53 -4.95
C PHE A 46 -1.66 -8.44 -5.48
N THR A 47 -1.79 -9.67 -4.97
CA THR A 47 -2.87 -10.59 -5.34
C THR A 47 -4.24 -9.99 -5.06
N ILE A 48 -4.47 -9.42 -3.87
CA ILE A 48 -5.75 -8.78 -3.53
C ILE A 48 -6.03 -7.60 -4.46
N GLN A 49 -5.02 -6.78 -4.77
CA GLN A 49 -5.21 -5.67 -5.69
C GLN A 49 -5.53 -6.15 -7.12
N LEU A 50 -4.86 -7.19 -7.60
CA LEU A 50 -5.14 -7.79 -8.91
C LEU A 50 -6.54 -8.40 -8.98
N ILE A 51 -7.01 -9.01 -7.89
CA ILE A 51 -8.41 -9.46 -7.78
C ILE A 51 -9.36 -8.26 -7.88
N GLY A 52 -9.07 -7.16 -7.19
CA GLY A 52 -9.85 -5.93 -7.32
C GLY A 52 -9.89 -5.39 -8.75
N VAL A 53 -8.75 -5.39 -9.47
CA VAL A 53 -8.70 -5.03 -10.89
C VAL A 53 -9.55 -5.98 -11.73
N ALA A 54 -9.41 -7.29 -11.54
CA ALA A 54 -10.18 -8.29 -12.28
C ALA A 54 -11.69 -8.11 -12.08
N LEU A 55 -12.13 -7.85 -10.85
CA LEU A 55 -13.53 -7.55 -10.53
C LEU A 55 -14.02 -6.28 -11.25
N ALA A 56 -13.20 -5.23 -11.31
CA ALA A 56 -13.54 -4.01 -12.05
C ALA A 56 -13.69 -4.28 -13.55
N VAL A 57 -12.79 -5.11 -14.12
CA VAL A 57 -12.79 -5.46 -15.56
C VAL A 57 -14.04 -6.25 -15.96
N ILE A 58 -14.49 -7.18 -15.12
CA ILE A 58 -15.65 -8.05 -15.40
C ILE A 58 -17.01 -7.41 -15.05
N GLY A 59 -17.04 -6.13 -14.65
CA GLY A 59 -18.29 -5.42 -14.40
C GLY A 59 -18.86 -5.51 -13.00
N VAL A 60 -18.10 -5.98 -12.01
CA VAL A 60 -18.50 -5.86 -10.59
C VAL A 60 -18.46 -4.39 -10.12
N GLY A 61 -17.94 -3.50 -10.97
CA GLY A 61 -18.09 -2.06 -10.83
C GLY A 61 -17.52 -1.54 -9.51
N MET A 62 -18.29 -0.72 -8.82
CA MET A 62 -17.85 0.00 -7.61
C MET A 62 -17.51 -0.94 -6.43
N TRP A 63 -18.05 -2.16 -6.40
CA TRP A 63 -17.76 -3.15 -5.35
C TRP A 63 -16.32 -3.67 -5.38
N SER A 64 -15.67 -3.63 -6.55
CA SER A 64 -14.24 -3.88 -6.66
C SER A 64 -13.40 -2.92 -5.79
N GLY A 65 -13.92 -1.72 -5.51
CA GLY A 65 -13.28 -0.74 -4.65
C GLY A 65 -13.14 -1.20 -3.20
N ILE A 66 -14.09 -1.98 -2.68
CA ILE A 66 -13.98 -2.55 -1.33
C ILE A 66 -12.76 -3.47 -1.24
N VAL A 67 -12.52 -4.27 -2.28
CA VAL A 67 -11.36 -5.17 -2.34
C VAL A 67 -10.05 -4.39 -2.42
N ILE A 68 -10.01 -3.32 -3.23
CA ILE A 68 -8.82 -2.44 -3.31
C ILE A 68 -8.55 -1.76 -1.97
N VAL A 69 -9.57 -1.24 -1.30
CA VAL A 69 -9.43 -0.61 0.03
C VAL A 69 -9.01 -1.64 1.07
N ALA A 70 -9.52 -2.88 1.00
CA ALA A 70 -9.11 -3.95 1.91
C ALA A 70 -7.62 -4.30 1.79
N ALA A 71 -6.99 -4.10 0.62
CA ALA A 71 -5.55 -4.27 0.45
C ALA A 71 -4.71 -3.26 1.28
N LEU A 72 -5.31 -2.18 1.78
CA LEU A 72 -4.65 -1.22 2.67
C LEU A 72 -4.57 -1.70 4.13
N ILE A 73 -5.41 -2.67 4.52
CA ILE A 73 -5.50 -3.17 5.90
C ILE A 73 -4.15 -3.69 6.40
N PRO A 74 -3.42 -4.57 5.67
CA PRO A 74 -2.11 -5.05 6.14
C PRO A 74 -1.09 -3.92 6.31
N SER A 75 -1.08 -2.94 5.39
CA SER A 75 -0.16 -1.79 5.45
C SER A 75 -0.48 -0.88 6.64
N GLY A 76 -1.77 -0.68 6.93
CA GLY A 76 -2.24 0.06 8.11
C GLY A 76 -1.88 -0.66 9.41
N ALA A 77 -2.12 -1.97 9.49
CA ALA A 77 -1.75 -2.79 10.64
C ALA A 77 -0.24 -2.77 10.90
N TYR A 78 0.58 -2.94 9.85
CA TYR A 78 2.03 -2.83 9.94
C TYR A 78 2.48 -1.46 10.48
N SER A 79 1.97 -0.38 9.88
CA SER A 79 2.31 0.99 10.29
C SER A 79 1.89 1.28 11.72
N TRP A 80 0.72 0.80 12.15
CA TRP A 80 0.23 0.97 13.50
C TRP A 80 1.06 0.18 14.51
N TYR A 81 1.39 -1.08 14.19
CA TYR A 81 2.25 -1.91 15.03
C TYR A 81 3.62 -1.25 15.24
N CYS A 82 4.31 -0.85 14.16
CA CYS A 82 5.60 -0.19 14.25
C CYS A 82 5.56 1.10 15.09
N ARG A 83 4.57 1.96 14.86
CA ARG A 83 4.39 3.19 15.66
C ARG A 83 4.10 2.88 17.13
N SER A 84 3.27 1.86 17.39
CA SER A 84 2.92 1.45 18.75
C SER A 84 4.10 0.85 19.52
N ALA A 85 5.07 0.27 18.80
CA ALA A 85 6.34 -0.22 19.30
C ALA A 85 7.45 0.86 19.39
N GLY A 86 7.12 2.13 19.08
CA GLY A 86 8.07 3.24 19.17
C GLY A 86 9.05 3.35 17.98
N LEU A 87 8.81 2.61 16.89
CA LEU A 87 9.66 2.67 15.70
C LEU A 87 9.37 3.96 14.91
N ASP A 88 10.42 4.77 14.70
CA ASP A 88 10.35 5.91 13.78
C ASP A 88 10.35 5.42 12.33
N MET A 89 9.15 5.34 11.76
CA MET A 89 8.94 4.90 10.39
C MET A 89 9.67 5.78 9.37
N ASN A 90 9.83 7.09 9.61
CA ASN A 90 10.52 7.96 8.65
C ASN A 90 11.99 7.57 8.52
N ARG A 91 12.64 7.30 9.65
CA ARG A 91 14.02 6.84 9.71
C ARG A 91 14.20 5.42 9.14
N VAL A 92 13.18 4.57 9.23
CA VAL A 92 13.22 3.24 8.59
C VAL A 92 13.07 3.36 7.08
N TYR A 93 12.16 4.21 6.61
CA TYR A 93 11.93 4.43 5.18
C TYR A 93 13.10 5.12 4.49
N SER A 94 13.87 5.96 5.18
CA SER A 94 15.07 6.61 4.60
C SER A 94 16.18 5.60 4.27
N LYS A 95 16.24 4.46 4.98
CA LYS A 95 17.22 3.39 4.74
C LYS A 95 16.87 2.46 3.58
N ILE A 96 15.67 2.60 2.99
CA ILE A 96 15.27 1.73 1.88
C ILE A 96 16.00 2.16 0.61
N ALA A 97 16.66 1.21 -0.05
CA ALA A 97 17.32 1.42 -1.33
C ALA A 97 16.37 2.14 -2.32
N PRO A 98 16.80 3.27 -2.92
CA PRO A 98 15.92 4.13 -3.72
C PRO A 98 15.34 3.40 -4.93
N ARG A 99 16.11 2.48 -5.54
CA ARG A 99 15.65 1.62 -6.64
C ARG A 99 14.50 0.70 -6.21
N ARG A 100 14.60 0.05 -5.05
CA ARG A 100 13.56 -0.83 -4.51
C ARG A 100 12.29 -0.03 -4.20
N ARG A 101 12.44 1.13 -3.55
CA ARG A 101 11.32 2.04 -3.27
C ARG A 101 10.61 2.46 -4.56
N ARG A 102 11.38 2.85 -5.58
CA ARG A 102 10.84 3.24 -6.89
C ARG A 102 10.08 2.11 -7.57
N LEU A 103 10.62 0.90 -7.59
CA LEU A 103 9.95 -0.27 -8.19
C LEU A 103 8.63 -0.58 -7.49
N ALA A 104 8.61 -0.59 -6.14
CA ALA A 104 7.40 -0.82 -5.37
C ALA A 104 6.34 0.27 -5.63
N THR A 105 6.74 1.54 -5.67
CA THR A 105 5.85 2.66 -5.98
C THR A 105 5.30 2.57 -7.41
N LEU A 106 6.13 2.26 -8.40
CA LEU A 106 5.70 2.12 -9.79
C LEU A 106 4.74 0.93 -9.97
N ALA A 107 5.02 -0.21 -9.33
CA ALA A 107 4.14 -1.37 -9.36
C ALA A 107 2.75 -1.04 -8.77
N GLY A 108 2.71 -0.41 -7.58
CA GLY A 108 1.45 0.02 -6.98
C GLY A 108 0.70 1.04 -7.85
N LEU A 109 1.42 2.00 -8.44
CA LEU A 109 0.83 3.01 -9.32
C LEU A 109 0.26 2.40 -10.61
N ALA A 110 0.94 1.40 -11.18
CA ALA A 110 0.46 0.69 -12.36
C ALA A 110 -0.85 -0.07 -12.06
N VAL A 111 -0.93 -0.74 -10.91
CA VAL A 111 -2.15 -1.45 -10.49
C VAL A 111 -3.30 -0.49 -10.22
N ALA A 112 -3.03 0.62 -9.52
CA ALA A 112 -4.04 1.66 -9.28
C ALA A 112 -4.54 2.29 -10.59
N ALA A 113 -3.63 2.58 -11.54
CA ALA A 113 -4.00 3.12 -12.84
C ALA A 113 -4.87 2.14 -13.65
N ALA A 114 -4.52 0.85 -13.65
CA ALA A 114 -5.32 -0.18 -14.31
C ALA A 114 -6.74 -0.27 -13.72
N TRP A 115 -6.86 -0.23 -12.39
CA TRP A 115 -8.16 -0.24 -11.72
C TRP A 115 -9.00 0.99 -12.05
N ILE A 116 -8.42 2.20 -11.98
CA ILE A 116 -9.10 3.46 -12.33
C ILE A 116 -9.53 3.46 -13.79
N ALA A 117 -8.69 2.97 -14.71
CA ALA A 117 -9.02 2.87 -16.12
C ALA A 117 -10.20 1.92 -16.39
N ALA A 118 -10.21 0.74 -15.75
CA ALA A 118 -11.30 -0.22 -15.88
C ALA A 118 -12.63 0.36 -15.37
N LEU A 119 -12.62 1.00 -14.20
CA LEU A 119 -13.80 1.68 -13.66
C LEU A 119 -14.27 2.83 -14.55
N SER A 120 -13.35 3.67 -15.02
CA SER A 120 -13.68 4.81 -15.87
C SER A 120 -14.34 4.35 -17.17
N PHE A 121 -13.80 3.30 -17.81
CA PHE A 121 -14.40 2.71 -19.01
C PHE A 121 -15.84 2.25 -18.72
N HIS A 122 -16.04 1.46 -17.66
CA HIS A 122 -17.37 0.96 -17.30
C HIS A 122 -18.38 2.10 -17.08
N MET A 123 -17.95 3.21 -16.49
CA MET A 123 -18.79 4.39 -16.28
C MET A 123 -19.11 5.14 -17.58
N PHE A 124 -18.15 5.29 -18.49
CA PHE A 124 -18.37 6.03 -19.74
C PHE A 124 -19.17 5.25 -20.78
N THR A 125 -18.98 3.93 -20.85
CA THR A 125 -19.63 3.08 -21.85
C THR A 125 -20.92 2.44 -21.33
N GLY A 126 -21.11 2.39 -20.00
CA GLY A 126 -22.19 1.64 -19.37
C GLY A 126 -22.03 0.12 -19.49
N ALA A 127 -20.91 -0.36 -20.05
CA ALA A 127 -20.64 -1.78 -20.29
C ALA A 127 -19.29 -2.17 -19.67
N PRO A 128 -19.14 -3.38 -19.12
CA PRO A 128 -17.84 -3.85 -18.64
C PRO A 128 -16.84 -4.03 -19.79
N LEU A 129 -15.55 -4.09 -19.47
CA LEU A 129 -14.52 -4.43 -20.48
C LEU A 129 -14.69 -5.87 -20.97
N ILE A 130 -15.04 -6.76 -20.04
CA ILE A 130 -15.36 -8.16 -20.34
C ILE A 130 -16.72 -8.44 -19.74
N ASP A 131 -17.71 -8.68 -20.59
CA ASP A 131 -19.03 -9.07 -20.13
C ASP A 131 -19.07 -10.57 -19.81
N VAL A 132 -19.39 -10.87 -18.56
CA VAL A 132 -19.56 -12.23 -18.03
C VAL A 132 -20.96 -12.42 -17.43
N GLY A 133 -21.91 -11.50 -17.70
CA GLY A 133 -23.27 -11.54 -17.18
C GLY A 133 -23.41 -11.14 -15.71
N LEU A 134 -22.40 -10.46 -15.14
CA LEU A 134 -22.39 -9.99 -13.74
C LEU A 134 -22.80 -8.52 -13.58
N SER A 135 -22.96 -7.78 -14.68
CA SER A 135 -23.23 -6.33 -14.67
C SER A 135 -24.61 -5.96 -14.10
N ASP A 136 -25.62 -6.82 -14.26
CA ASP A 136 -26.98 -6.59 -13.75
C ASP A 136 -27.16 -6.99 -12.29
N ALA A 137 -26.20 -7.70 -11.69
CA ALA A 137 -26.34 -8.27 -10.36
C ALA A 137 -26.28 -7.22 -9.24
N VAL A 138 -25.81 -6.00 -9.53
CA VAL A 138 -25.70 -4.93 -8.52
C VAL A 138 -26.10 -3.57 -9.08
N SER A 139 -27.41 -3.36 -9.24
CA SER A 139 -27.98 -2.05 -9.53
C SER A 139 -27.74 -1.10 -8.35
N THR A 140 -27.00 -0.02 -8.59
CA THR A 140 -26.80 1.06 -7.61
C THR A 140 -27.58 2.28 -8.12
N ASP A 141 -28.36 2.94 -7.26
CA ASP A 141 -29.02 4.19 -7.62
C ASP A 141 -28.01 5.19 -8.21
N SER A 142 -28.34 5.72 -9.39
CA SER A 142 -27.40 6.43 -10.27
C SER A 142 -26.77 7.67 -9.64
N SER A 143 -27.47 8.34 -8.72
CA SER A 143 -26.98 9.56 -8.05
C SER A 143 -25.95 9.28 -6.95
N THR A 144 -26.16 8.24 -6.14
CA THR A 144 -25.22 7.83 -5.08
C THR A 144 -23.99 7.17 -5.68
N ALA A 145 -24.17 6.36 -6.72
CA ALA A 145 -23.07 5.78 -7.48
C ALA A 145 -22.21 6.89 -8.12
N ALA A 146 -22.83 7.86 -8.80
CA ALA A 146 -22.10 8.96 -9.41
C ALA A 146 -21.35 9.83 -8.38
N GLY A 147 -21.93 10.11 -7.22
CA GLY A 147 -21.27 10.89 -6.16
C GLY A 147 -20.05 10.19 -5.56
N LEU A 148 -20.18 8.90 -5.24
CA LEU A 148 -19.09 8.11 -4.67
C LEU A 148 -17.97 7.85 -5.68
N VAL A 149 -18.34 7.68 -6.96
CA VAL A 149 -17.40 7.55 -8.09
C VAL A 149 -16.66 8.86 -8.34
N THR A 150 -17.36 9.99 -8.40
CA THR A 150 -16.73 11.31 -8.62
C THR A 150 -15.79 11.64 -7.47
N GLY A 151 -16.21 11.39 -6.23
CA GLY A 151 -15.35 11.53 -5.05
C GLY A 151 -14.14 10.58 -5.08
N GLY A 152 -14.33 9.34 -5.52
CA GLY A 152 -13.28 8.33 -5.65
C GLY A 152 -12.24 8.66 -6.73
N ILE A 153 -12.66 9.12 -7.90
CA ILE A 153 -11.77 9.52 -9.01
C ILE A 153 -11.01 10.79 -8.64
N VAL A 154 -11.70 11.80 -8.11
CA VAL A 154 -11.08 13.07 -7.72
C VAL A 154 -10.13 12.86 -6.54
N GLY A 155 -10.58 12.12 -5.51
CA GLY A 155 -9.77 11.80 -4.34
C GLY A 155 -8.59 10.90 -4.67
N GLY A 156 -8.79 9.85 -5.47
CA GLY A 156 -7.75 8.94 -5.93
C GLY A 156 -6.73 9.62 -6.83
N GLY A 157 -7.19 10.46 -7.76
CA GLY A 157 -6.33 11.29 -8.61
C GLY A 157 -5.51 12.29 -7.79
N ALA A 158 -6.13 13.01 -6.85
CA ALA A 158 -5.43 13.93 -5.95
C ALA A 158 -4.39 13.20 -5.07
N ALA A 159 -4.73 12.02 -4.55
CA ALA A 159 -3.82 11.20 -3.76
C ALA A 159 -2.63 10.71 -4.59
N MET A 160 -2.86 10.26 -5.83
CA MET A 160 -1.82 9.86 -6.79
C MET A 160 -0.89 11.02 -7.12
N ILE A 161 -1.44 12.22 -7.36
CA ILE A 161 -0.67 13.44 -7.62
C ILE A 161 0.15 13.81 -6.38
N ALA A 162 -0.44 13.78 -5.18
CA ALA A 162 0.26 14.06 -3.93
C ALA A 162 1.40 13.04 -3.65
N LEU A 163 1.18 11.75 -3.94
CA LEU A 163 2.22 10.72 -3.87
C LEU A 163 3.34 10.99 -4.89
N ALA A 164 2.99 11.34 -6.13
CA ALA A 164 3.98 11.67 -7.15
C ALA A 164 4.79 12.92 -6.80
N TYR A 165 4.15 13.94 -6.23
CA TYR A 165 4.81 15.17 -5.77
C TYR A 165 5.70 14.93 -4.55
N SER A 166 5.24 14.17 -3.56
CA SER A 166 6.06 13.81 -2.39
C SER A 166 7.26 12.95 -2.78
N ALA A 167 7.10 12.01 -3.71
CA ALA A 167 8.21 11.25 -4.28
C ALA A 167 9.21 12.14 -5.04
N ARG A 168 8.73 13.11 -5.82
CA ARG A 168 9.58 14.11 -6.51
C ARG A 168 10.34 15.00 -5.53
N ARG A 169 9.67 15.49 -4.47
CA ARG A 169 10.26 16.36 -3.46
C ARG A 169 11.29 15.64 -2.60
N GLY A 170 11.04 14.37 -2.29
CA GLY A 170 12.03 13.51 -1.62
C GLY A 170 13.32 13.35 -2.44
N ARG A 171 13.21 13.20 -3.77
CA ARG A 171 14.39 13.14 -4.64
C ARG A 171 15.20 14.44 -4.66
N ARG A 172 14.52 15.59 -4.63
CA ARG A 172 15.20 16.90 -4.59
C ARG A 172 15.93 17.14 -3.27
N ARG A 173 15.41 16.61 -2.17
CA ARG A 173 16.08 16.71 -0.86
C ARG A 173 17.32 15.82 -0.80
N LEU A 174 17.22 14.58 -1.28
CA LEU A 174 18.36 13.66 -1.32
C LEU A 174 19.47 14.15 -2.26
N ALA A 175 19.11 14.73 -3.42
CA ALA A 175 20.10 15.33 -4.31
C ALA A 175 20.78 16.56 -3.68
N ALA A 176 20.02 17.40 -2.96
CA ALA A 176 20.60 18.55 -2.25
C ALA A 176 21.40 18.18 -0.99
N GLU A 177 21.21 16.97 -0.45
CA GLU A 177 22.03 16.43 0.64
C GLU A 177 23.33 15.82 0.09
N ASP A 178 23.28 15.10 -1.04
CA ASP A 178 24.48 14.59 -1.76
C ASP A 178 25.40 15.75 -2.20
N ASP A 179 24.83 16.79 -2.83
CA ASP A 179 25.60 17.95 -3.30
C ASP A 179 26.26 18.72 -2.12
N ALA A 180 25.60 18.74 -0.95
CA ALA A 180 26.12 19.43 0.25
C ALA A 180 27.20 18.63 0.99
N ASP A 181 27.18 17.29 0.90
CA ASP A 181 28.21 16.42 1.45
C ASP A 181 29.46 16.42 0.54
N GLU A 182 29.31 16.49 -0.79
CA GLU A 182 30.42 16.65 -1.76
C GLU A 182 31.17 17.99 -1.57
N ASP A 183 30.44 19.10 -1.40
CA ASP A 183 31.04 20.42 -1.16
C ASP A 183 31.80 20.50 0.18
N ALA A 184 31.39 19.70 1.18
CA ALA A 184 32.02 19.69 2.51
C ALA A 184 33.31 18.86 2.55
N ASP A 185 33.45 17.86 1.69
CA ASP A 185 34.66 17.03 1.57
C ASP A 185 35.75 17.71 0.71
N ASP A 186 35.38 18.62 -0.19
CA ASP A 186 36.31 19.42 -1.01
C ASP A 186 36.91 20.64 -0.27
N GLU A 187 36.43 20.98 0.93
CA GLU A 187 36.90 22.11 1.75
C GLU A 187 38.01 21.71 2.77
N TYR A 188 38.51 20.47 2.74
CA TYR A 188 39.55 19.93 3.63
C TYR A 188 40.86 19.52 2.93
#